data_AF-S0GQG7-F1
#
_entry.id   AF-S0GQG7-F1
#
_cell.length_a   1.000
_cell.length_b   1.000
_cell.length_c   1.000
_cell.angle_alpha   90.00
_cell.angle_beta   90.00
_cell.angle_gamma   90.00
#
_symmetry.space_group_name_H-M   'P 1'
#
loop_
_entity.id
_entity.type
_entity.pdbx_description
1 polymer ?
#
loop_
_entity_poly.entity_id
_entity_poly.type
_entity_poly.pdbx_seq_one_letter_code
_entity_poly.pdbx_strand_id
1 'polypeptide(L)'
;MEKKIFTILFATMLTMVAFSSCSDNNDEPKAVSSEEILLNINKVIVEQAKAEKLYQRGEDGSTLVIIADSKEAAHTLCERLILDQWDGKQRTIKLSDNKGVISLAPGTEESVFYTVTLKALDNFGDLFIRIVPEAYLEGENFPWERFPVSGWVCSDCGLETFKLYRPKKCNRCGGENFK
;
A
#
# COMPACT_ATOMS: atom_id res chain seq x y z
N MET A 1 54.04 29.13 43.42
CA MET A 1 55.16 28.17 43.34
C MET A 1 54.59 26.85 42.89
N GLU A 2 54.57 26.62 41.58
CA GLU A 2 55.56 25.82 40.84
C GLU A 2 55.35 24.30 40.99
N LYS A 3 55.07 23.64 39.84
CA LYS A 3 55.56 22.32 39.38
C LYS A 3 54.93 21.09 40.07
N LYS A 4 54.47 20.03 39.39
CA LYS A 4 54.77 19.47 38.06
C LYS A 4 53.56 18.68 37.54
N ILE A 5 53.34 18.80 36.23
CA ILE A 5 52.49 17.91 35.42
C ILE A 5 53.22 16.56 35.31
N PHE A 6 52.59 15.48 35.77
CA PHE A 6 53.04 14.12 35.50
C PHE A 6 52.24 13.55 34.33
N THR A 7 52.85 13.59 33.16
CA THR A 7 52.44 12.88 31.95
C THR A 7 52.58 11.37 32.20
N ILE A 8 51.47 10.64 32.14
CA ILE A 8 51.50 9.17 32.00
C ILE A 8 50.68 8.84 30.75
N LEU A 9 51.40 8.64 29.63
CA LEU A 9 50.89 7.96 28.45
C LEU A 9 50.58 6.51 28.86
N PHE A 10 49.30 6.12 28.85
CA PHE A 10 48.91 4.72 28.90
C PHE A 10 48.33 4.34 27.54
N ALA A 11 49.19 3.79 26.69
CA ALA A 11 48.80 3.18 25.42
C ALA A 11 48.18 1.81 25.71
N THR A 12 46.86 1.75 25.81
CA THR A 12 46.14 0.46 25.86
C THR A 12 45.79 0.04 24.45
N MET A 13 46.41 -1.06 24.04
CA MET A 13 46.21 -1.78 22.78
C MET A 13 44.72 -1.99 22.46
N LEU A 14 44.31 -1.57 21.28
CA LEU A 14 43.12 -2.06 20.59
C LEU A 14 43.35 -3.53 20.23
N THR A 15 42.82 -4.45 21.02
CA THR A 15 42.66 -5.84 20.61
C THR A 15 41.54 -5.91 19.58
N MET A 16 41.90 -5.98 18.29
CA MET A 16 40.98 -6.34 17.22
C MET A 16 40.52 -7.79 17.44
N VAL A 17 39.28 -7.98 17.85
CA VAL A 17 38.63 -9.29 17.73
C VAL A 17 38.21 -9.43 16.28
N ALA A 18 39.00 -10.18 15.51
CA ALA A 18 38.60 -10.63 14.19
C ALA A 18 37.49 -11.67 14.36
N PHE A 19 36.23 -11.24 14.27
CA PHE A 19 35.14 -12.15 13.95
C PHE A 19 35.28 -12.55 12.48
N SER A 20 36.06 -13.59 12.20
CA SER A 20 35.92 -14.35 10.95
C SER A 20 34.67 -15.20 11.05
N SER A 21 33.51 -14.57 10.87
CA SER A 21 32.29 -15.23 10.44
C SER A 21 31.93 -14.61 9.11
N CYS A 22 32.29 -15.28 8.03
CA CYS A 22 31.73 -15.02 6.71
C CYS A 22 30.22 -15.26 6.79
N SER A 23 29.47 -14.19 7.01
CA SER A 23 28.06 -14.15 6.65
C SER A 23 27.95 -13.00 5.66
N ASP A 24 28.00 -13.34 4.38
CA ASP A 24 27.45 -12.53 3.31
C ASP A 24 25.95 -12.36 3.57
N ASN A 25 25.59 -11.49 4.50
CA ASN A 25 24.25 -10.96 4.64
C ASN A 25 24.30 -9.46 4.31
N ASN A 26 24.84 -9.14 3.14
CA ASN A 26 24.30 -8.05 2.33
C ASN A 26 22.95 -8.51 1.77
N ASP A 27 21.98 -8.76 2.65
CA ASP A 27 20.59 -8.76 2.26
C ASP A 27 20.20 -7.29 2.09
N GLU A 28 20.60 -6.68 0.96
CA GLU A 28 19.84 -5.55 0.45
C GLU A 28 18.37 -5.96 0.47
N PRO A 29 17.44 -5.11 0.97
CA PRO A 29 16.03 -5.46 0.96
C PRO A 29 15.65 -5.83 -0.46
N LYS A 30 15.23 -7.08 -0.68
CA LYS A 30 14.82 -7.57 -1.99
C LYS A 30 13.84 -6.58 -2.58
N ALA A 31 14.18 -6.04 -3.74
CA ALA A 31 13.29 -5.15 -4.47
C ALA A 31 11.94 -5.86 -4.68
N VAL A 32 10.88 -5.28 -4.14
CA VAL A 32 9.52 -5.80 -4.26
C VAL A 32 9.13 -5.76 -5.74
N SER A 33 8.64 -6.88 -6.27
CA SER A 33 8.24 -6.97 -7.68
C SER A 33 6.92 -6.24 -7.95
N SER A 34 6.69 -5.79 -9.18
CA SER A 34 5.43 -5.14 -9.57
C SER A 34 4.22 -6.07 -9.36
N GLU A 35 4.38 -7.37 -9.59
CA GLU A 35 3.38 -8.40 -9.35
C GLU A 35 3.04 -8.52 -7.87
N GLU A 36 4.05 -8.44 -7.00
CA GLU A 36 3.85 -8.47 -5.55
C GLU A 36 3.09 -7.24 -5.06
N ILE A 37 3.40 -6.04 -5.59
CA ILE A 37 2.62 -4.82 -5.30
C ILE A 37 1.17 -4.99 -5.75
N LEU A 38 0.92 -5.49 -6.97
CA LEU A 38 -0.44 -5.71 -7.49
C LEU A 38 -1.24 -6.72 -6.64
N LEU A 39 -0.61 -7.84 -6.27
CA LEU A 39 -1.22 -8.84 -5.40
C LEU A 39 -1.50 -8.27 -4.00
N ASN A 40 -0.62 -7.41 -3.51
CA ASN A 40 -0.79 -6.78 -2.22
C ASN A 40 -1.90 -5.71 -2.23
N ILE A 41 -2.02 -4.91 -3.28
CA ILE A 41 -3.18 -4.01 -3.47
C ILE A 41 -4.48 -4.82 -3.40
N ASN A 42 -4.56 -5.94 -4.13
CA ASN A 42 -5.72 -6.81 -4.10
C ASN A 42 -6.02 -7.31 -2.68
N LYS A 43 -4.98 -7.76 -1.96
CA LYS A 43 -5.09 -8.24 -0.57
C LYS A 43 -5.64 -7.15 0.34
N VAL A 44 -5.09 -5.93 0.28
CA VAL A 44 -5.56 -4.80 1.09
C VAL A 44 -7.02 -4.49 0.80
N ILE A 45 -7.42 -4.44 -0.48
CA ILE A 45 -8.82 -4.22 -0.87
C ILE A 45 -9.74 -5.30 -0.28
N VAL A 46 -9.36 -6.58 -0.38
CA VAL A 46 -10.11 -7.71 0.20
C VAL A 46 -10.24 -7.59 1.72
N GLU A 47 -9.17 -7.21 2.41
CA GLU A 47 -9.20 -7.02 3.86
C GLU A 47 -10.12 -5.87 4.27
N GLN A 48 -10.09 -4.73 3.55
CA GLN A 48 -10.99 -3.61 3.82
C GLN A 48 -12.46 -3.97 3.53
N ALA A 49 -12.72 -4.76 2.50
CA ALA A 49 -14.06 -5.28 2.20
C ALA A 49 -14.58 -6.18 3.34
N LYS A 50 -13.78 -7.14 3.79
CA LYS A 50 -14.14 -8.05 4.89
C LYS A 50 -14.29 -7.35 6.23
N ALA A 51 -13.59 -6.23 6.42
CA ALA A 51 -13.73 -5.36 7.58
C ALA A 51 -14.92 -4.40 7.49
N GLU A 52 -15.73 -4.48 6.42
CA GLU A 52 -16.86 -3.58 6.15
C GLU A 52 -16.45 -2.09 6.08
N LYS A 53 -15.18 -1.82 5.73
CA LYS A 53 -14.62 -0.47 5.58
C LYS A 53 -14.50 -0.03 4.12
N LEU A 54 -14.89 -0.86 3.16
CA LEU A 54 -14.78 -0.58 1.73
C LEU A 54 -16.16 -0.37 1.11
N TYR A 55 -16.32 0.79 0.47
CA TYR A 55 -17.52 1.16 -0.26
C TYR A 55 -17.16 1.54 -1.69
N GLN A 56 -18.15 1.47 -2.56
CA GLN A 56 -18.04 1.95 -3.93
C GLN A 56 -18.83 3.24 -4.10
N ARG A 57 -18.29 4.17 -4.89
CA ARG A 57 -18.96 5.43 -5.24
C ARG A 57 -19.17 5.48 -6.75
N GLY A 58 -20.40 5.79 -7.15
CA GLY A 58 -20.81 5.88 -8.56
C GLY A 58 -21.13 4.51 -9.17
N GLU A 59 -21.80 4.54 -10.33
CA GLU A 59 -22.30 3.35 -11.03
C GLU A 59 -21.24 2.66 -11.91
N ASP A 60 -20.16 3.36 -12.28
CA ASP A 60 -19.09 2.82 -13.13
C ASP A 60 -18.11 1.92 -12.37
N GLY A 61 -18.18 1.97 -11.05
CA GLY A 61 -17.35 1.23 -10.13
C GLY A 61 -15.87 1.61 -10.12
N SER A 62 -15.50 2.76 -10.72
CA SER A 62 -14.11 3.22 -10.83
C SER A 62 -13.60 3.86 -9.54
N THR A 63 -14.50 4.28 -8.64
CA THR A 63 -14.14 4.92 -7.37
C THR A 63 -14.47 4.04 -6.17
N LEU A 64 -13.45 3.75 -5.37
CA LEU A 64 -13.54 3.10 -4.08
C LEU A 64 -13.37 4.13 -2.96
N VAL A 65 -14.09 3.93 -1.87
CA VAL A 65 -13.99 4.71 -0.65
C VAL A 65 -13.63 3.77 0.49
N ILE A 66 -12.49 4.01 1.13
CA ILE A 66 -12.04 3.24 2.29
C ILE A 66 -12.16 4.11 3.53
N ILE A 67 -12.82 3.58 4.56
CA ILE A 67 -12.93 4.22 5.86
C ILE A 67 -11.67 3.97 6.68
N ALA A 68 -11.09 5.05 7.21
CA ALA A 68 -9.97 5.01 8.12
C ALA A 68 -10.29 5.81 9.38
N ASP A 69 -9.91 5.25 10.53
CA ASP A 69 -10.27 5.81 11.84
C ASP A 69 -9.52 7.13 12.14
N SER A 70 -8.40 7.36 11.45
CA SER A 70 -7.61 8.58 11.55
C SER A 70 -6.75 8.81 10.30
N LYS A 71 -6.12 9.99 10.21
CA LYS A 71 -5.16 10.31 9.15
C LYS A 71 -3.92 9.41 9.22
N GLU A 72 -3.49 9.02 10.41
CA GLU A 72 -2.35 8.12 10.64
C GLU A 72 -2.67 6.69 10.18
N ALA A 73 -3.88 6.20 10.46
CA ALA A 73 -4.36 4.93 9.95
C ALA A 73 -4.47 4.95 8.41
N ALA A 74 -4.97 6.05 7.85
CA ALA A 74 -5.03 6.26 6.41
C ALA A 74 -3.64 6.28 5.76
N HIS A 75 -2.65 6.88 6.42
CA HIS A 75 -1.27 6.92 5.95
C HIS A 75 -0.65 5.52 5.96
N THR A 76 -0.82 4.79 7.05
CA THR A 76 -0.39 3.39 7.16
C THR A 76 -1.03 2.53 6.06
N LEU A 77 -2.29 2.77 5.72
CA LEU A 77 -2.96 2.08 4.62
C LEU A 77 -2.32 2.40 3.25
N CYS A 78 -1.93 3.65 2.99
CA CYS A 78 -1.19 4.04 1.79
C CYS A 78 0.15 3.30 1.68
N GLU A 79 0.95 3.28 2.75
CA GLU A 79 2.24 2.56 2.79
C GLU A 79 2.04 1.06 2.57
N ARG A 80 1.01 0.49 3.23
CA ARG A 80 0.62 -0.90 3.05
C ARG A 80 0.25 -1.20 1.61
N LEU A 81 -0.47 -0.34 0.90
CA LEU A 81 -0.84 -0.56 -0.51
C LEU A 81 0.39 -0.71 -1.41
N ILE A 82 1.43 0.10 -1.19
CA ILE A 82 2.61 0.18 -2.06
C ILE A 82 3.79 -0.68 -1.58
N LEU A 83 3.67 -1.32 -0.40
CA LEU A 83 4.75 -2.08 0.25
C LEU A 83 6.02 -1.24 0.47
N ASP A 84 5.86 0.04 0.77
CA ASP A 84 6.96 0.99 0.93
C ASP A 84 6.55 2.14 1.86
N GLN A 85 7.55 2.79 2.46
CA GLN A 85 7.34 3.98 3.27
C GLN A 85 6.94 5.18 2.40
N TRP A 86 6.19 6.10 2.99
CA TRP A 86 5.71 7.28 2.29
C TRP A 86 5.85 8.53 3.15
N ASP A 87 6.33 9.63 2.56
CA ASP A 87 6.52 10.90 3.29
C ASP A 87 5.22 11.74 3.38
N GLY A 88 4.10 11.21 2.86
CA GLY A 88 2.80 11.87 2.83
C GLY A 88 2.65 12.93 1.74
N LYS A 89 3.65 13.15 0.88
CA LYS A 89 3.58 14.09 -0.25
C LYS A 89 3.17 13.39 -1.52
N GLN A 90 2.82 14.16 -2.55
CA GLN A 90 2.51 13.57 -3.85
C GLN A 90 3.67 12.69 -4.34
N ARG A 91 3.38 11.42 -4.60
CA ARG A 91 4.34 10.42 -5.08
C ARG A 91 3.71 9.62 -6.21
N THR A 92 4.49 9.37 -7.25
CA THR A 92 4.10 8.51 -8.38
C THR A 92 5.08 7.36 -8.49
N ILE A 93 4.56 6.14 -8.55
CA ILE A 93 5.30 4.89 -8.67
C ILE A 93 4.92 4.27 -10.02
N LYS A 94 5.90 4.10 -10.90
CA LYS A 94 5.72 3.39 -12.16
C LYS A 94 6.04 1.92 -11.93
N LEU A 95 5.09 1.04 -12.19
CA LEU A 95 5.35 -0.39 -12.15
C LEU A 95 6.18 -0.79 -13.37
N SER A 96 7.04 -1.79 -13.21
CA SER A 96 7.82 -2.39 -14.30
C SER A 96 6.90 -2.99 -15.38
N ASP A 97 7.47 -3.25 -16.56
CA ASP A 97 6.79 -3.98 -17.65
C ASP A 97 5.48 -3.35 -18.11
N ASN A 98 5.37 -2.01 -17.99
CA ASN A 98 4.17 -1.23 -18.30
C ASN A 98 2.90 -1.69 -17.55
N LYS A 99 3.05 -2.27 -16.36
CA LYS A 99 1.93 -2.77 -15.53
C LYS A 99 1.10 -1.69 -14.85
N GLY A 100 1.30 -0.44 -15.22
CA GLY A 100 0.52 0.71 -14.76
C GLY A 100 1.30 1.64 -13.83
N VAL A 101 0.54 2.57 -13.25
CA VAL A 101 1.06 3.65 -12.42
C VAL A 101 0.21 3.78 -11.17
N ILE A 102 0.89 3.87 -10.02
CA ILE A 102 0.27 4.17 -8.74
C ILE A 102 0.64 5.62 -8.39
N SER A 103 -0.34 6.44 -8.02
CA SER A 103 -0.09 7.79 -7.50
C SER A 103 -0.76 7.96 -6.16
N LEU A 104 -0.01 8.43 -5.16
CA LEU A 104 -0.51 8.79 -3.84
C LEU A 104 -0.45 10.31 -3.69
N ALA A 105 -1.45 10.90 -3.06
CA ALA A 105 -1.46 12.31 -2.71
C ALA A 105 -2.28 12.58 -1.45
N PRO A 106 -1.99 13.66 -0.70
CA PRO A 106 -2.94 14.27 0.22
C PRO A 106 -4.31 14.48 -0.44
N GLY A 107 -5.39 14.32 0.32
CA GLY A 107 -6.71 14.73 -0.13
C GLY A 107 -6.77 16.23 -0.39
N THR A 108 -7.41 16.62 -1.50
CA THR A 108 -7.65 18.04 -1.85
C THR A 108 -9.06 18.50 -1.50
N GLU A 109 -9.94 17.55 -1.21
CA GLU A 109 -11.33 17.81 -0.81
C GLU A 109 -11.47 17.72 0.71
N GLU A 110 -12.45 18.45 1.26
CA GLU A 110 -12.80 18.37 2.68
C GLU A 110 -13.12 16.92 3.07
N SER A 111 -12.67 16.51 4.26
CA SER A 111 -12.86 15.15 4.78
C SER A 111 -12.24 14.03 3.96
N VAL A 112 -11.25 14.29 3.10
CA VAL A 112 -10.41 13.25 2.49
C VAL A 112 -9.02 13.30 3.10
N PHE A 113 -8.56 12.19 3.67
CA PHE A 113 -7.19 12.11 4.17
C PHE A 113 -6.20 11.98 3.02
N TYR A 114 -6.40 10.98 2.16
CA TYR A 114 -5.52 10.68 1.03
C TYR A 114 -6.30 10.17 -0.18
N THR A 115 -5.70 10.36 -1.35
CA THR A 115 -6.15 9.75 -2.59
C THR A 115 -5.06 8.82 -3.13
N VAL A 116 -5.48 7.67 -3.64
CA VAL A 116 -4.62 6.73 -4.37
C VAL A 116 -5.24 6.49 -5.74
N THR A 117 -4.50 6.80 -6.79
CA THR A 117 -4.91 6.55 -8.16
C THR A 117 -4.12 5.39 -8.71
N LEU A 118 -4.83 4.40 -9.22
CA LEU A 118 -4.29 3.24 -9.91
C LEU A 118 -4.65 3.39 -11.38
N LYS A 119 -3.67 3.62 -12.25
CA LYS A 119 -3.89 3.84 -13.68
C LYS A 119 -3.28 2.74 -14.53
N ALA A 120 -4.05 2.29 -15.52
CA ALA A 120 -3.64 1.25 -16.45
C ALA A 120 -3.05 0.02 -15.76
N LEU A 121 -3.56 -0.32 -14.57
CA LEU A 121 -3.16 -1.56 -13.92
C LEU A 121 -3.86 -2.70 -14.65
N ASP A 122 -3.05 -3.65 -15.13
CA ASP A 122 -3.54 -4.88 -15.73
C ASP A 122 -4.64 -5.49 -14.85
N ASN A 123 -5.77 -5.83 -15.48
CA ASN A 123 -6.99 -6.39 -14.89
C ASN A 123 -7.77 -5.52 -13.87
N PHE A 124 -7.23 -4.41 -13.35
CA PHE A 124 -7.99 -3.47 -12.50
C PHE A 124 -8.63 -2.34 -13.30
N GLY A 125 -8.07 -2.00 -14.46
CA GLY A 125 -8.44 -0.77 -15.14
C GLY A 125 -7.99 0.45 -14.33
N ASP A 126 -8.63 1.58 -14.58
CA ASP A 126 -8.41 2.78 -13.79
C ASP A 126 -9.27 2.71 -12.51
N LEU A 127 -8.62 2.81 -11.35
CA LEU A 127 -9.27 2.78 -10.05
C LEU A 127 -8.82 3.97 -9.21
N PHE A 128 -9.78 4.66 -8.61
CA PHE A 128 -9.55 5.79 -7.73
C PHE A 128 -9.97 5.41 -6.32
N ILE A 129 -9.04 5.46 -5.37
CA ILE A 129 -9.30 5.14 -3.96
C ILE A 129 -9.26 6.44 -3.17
N ARG A 130 -10.34 6.73 -2.45
CA ARG A 130 -10.41 7.83 -1.47
C ARG A 130 -10.37 7.23 -0.08
N ILE A 131 -9.42 7.66 0.75
CA ILE A 131 -9.33 7.22 2.15
C ILE A 131 -9.84 8.36 3.03
N VAL A 132 -10.88 8.08 3.80
CA VAL A 132 -11.72 9.10 4.44
C VAL A 132 -12.09 8.68 5.88
N PRO A 133 -12.43 9.62 6.79
CA PRO A 133 -13.01 9.28 8.08
C PRO A 133 -14.45 8.73 7.93
N GLU A 134 -14.96 8.06 8.94
CA GLU A 134 -16.33 7.53 8.95
C GLU A 134 -17.40 8.62 8.74
N ALA A 135 -17.17 9.81 9.30
CA ALA A 135 -18.04 10.98 9.11
C ALA A 135 -18.18 11.41 7.63
N TYR A 136 -17.30 10.94 6.74
CA TYR A 136 -17.45 11.17 5.29
C TYR A 136 -18.69 10.47 4.71
N LEU A 137 -19.15 9.39 5.34
CA LEU A 137 -20.36 8.67 4.95
C LEU A 137 -21.64 9.37 5.40
N GLU A 138 -21.52 10.47 6.16
CA GLU A 138 -22.63 11.26 6.66
C GLU A 138 -22.92 12.46 5.73
N GLY A 139 -24.19 12.76 5.53
CA GLY A 139 -24.65 13.92 4.76
C GLY A 139 -24.45 13.80 3.24
N GLU A 140 -24.30 14.96 2.58
CA GLU A 140 -24.23 15.07 1.11
C GLU A 140 -22.89 14.63 0.51
N ASN A 141 -21.90 14.29 1.34
CA ASN A 141 -20.58 13.81 0.88
C ASN A 141 -20.65 12.41 0.24
N PHE A 142 -21.71 11.66 0.56
CA PHE A 142 -21.97 10.33 0.01
C PHE A 142 -23.42 10.22 -0.51
N PRO A 143 -23.81 10.97 -1.56
CA PRO A 143 -25.21 11.14 -1.93
C PRO A 143 -25.80 9.98 -2.76
N TRP A 144 -25.15 8.81 -2.79
CA TRP A 144 -25.51 7.69 -3.68
C TRP A 144 -25.60 6.37 -2.93
N GLU A 145 -26.32 5.42 -3.53
CA GLU A 145 -26.48 4.05 -3.06
C GLU A 145 -25.12 3.45 -2.65
N ARG A 146 -25.03 3.03 -1.39
CA ARG A 146 -23.90 2.24 -0.91
C ARG A 146 -23.98 0.90 -1.61
N PHE A 147 -23.23 0.74 -2.69
CA PHE A 147 -23.07 -0.58 -3.28
C PHE A 147 -22.08 -1.35 -2.41
N PRO A 148 -22.50 -2.45 -1.76
CA PRO A 148 -21.52 -3.40 -1.25
C PRO A 148 -20.67 -3.83 -2.46
N VAL A 149 -19.36 -3.78 -2.30
CA VAL A 149 -18.47 -4.30 -3.33
C VAL A 149 -18.76 -5.79 -3.54
N SER A 150 -19.02 -6.18 -4.79
CA SER A 150 -19.21 -7.59 -5.13
C SER A 150 -17.88 -8.35 -5.03
N GLY A 151 -17.90 -9.48 -4.33
CA GLY A 151 -16.76 -10.39 -4.24
C GLY A 151 -16.75 -11.39 -5.40
N TRP A 152 -15.57 -11.65 -5.94
CA TRP A 152 -15.32 -12.67 -6.96
C TRP A 152 -14.19 -13.57 -6.51
N VAL A 153 -14.33 -14.87 -6.72
CA VAL A 153 -13.29 -15.85 -6.41
C VAL A 153 -12.86 -16.53 -7.70
N CYS A 154 -11.57 -16.42 -8.04
CA CYS A 154 -11.03 -17.18 -9.16
C CYS A 154 -11.16 -18.68 -8.88
N SER A 155 -11.89 -19.39 -9.73
CA SER A 155 -12.14 -20.83 -9.57
C SER A 155 -10.87 -21.67 -9.73
N ASP A 156 -9.88 -21.15 -10.47
CA ASP A 156 -8.66 -21.90 -10.79
C ASP A 156 -7.60 -21.81 -9.67
N CYS A 157 -7.55 -20.70 -8.92
CA CYS A 157 -6.51 -20.49 -7.89
C CYS A 157 -7.00 -19.95 -6.56
N GLY A 158 -8.30 -19.72 -6.40
CA GLY A 158 -8.92 -19.23 -5.17
C GLY A 158 -8.64 -17.77 -4.83
N LEU A 159 -8.04 -16.98 -5.73
CA LEU A 159 -7.83 -15.56 -5.50
C LEU A 159 -9.17 -14.83 -5.39
N GLU A 160 -9.44 -14.26 -4.23
CA GLU A 160 -10.58 -13.36 -3.99
C GLU A 160 -10.25 -11.93 -4.48
N THR A 161 -11.21 -11.25 -5.08
CA THR A 161 -11.13 -9.83 -5.47
C THR A 161 -12.49 -9.17 -5.31
N PHE A 162 -12.52 -7.89 -4.99
CA PHE A 162 -13.76 -7.12 -4.85
C PHE A 162 -13.87 -6.07 -5.95
N LYS A 163 -14.87 -6.21 -6.83
CA LYS A 163 -15.12 -5.34 -8.00
C LYS A 163 -16.60 -5.35 -8.35
N LEU A 164 -17.14 -4.24 -8.84
CA LEU A 164 -18.52 -4.17 -9.32
C LEU A 164 -18.79 -5.20 -10.42
N TYR A 165 -17.89 -5.24 -11.40
CA TYR A 165 -17.98 -6.15 -12.54
C TYR A 165 -17.05 -7.35 -12.38
N ARG A 166 -17.46 -8.48 -12.97
CA ARG A 166 -16.67 -9.70 -13.03
C ARG A 166 -15.29 -9.40 -13.66
N PRO A 167 -14.18 -9.77 -13.00
CA PRO A 167 -12.86 -9.65 -13.60
C PRO A 167 -12.76 -10.50 -14.86
N LYS A 168 -12.10 -9.97 -15.90
CA LYS A 168 -11.83 -10.71 -17.14
C LYS A 168 -10.77 -11.80 -16.94
N LYS A 169 -9.75 -11.51 -16.11
CA LYS A 169 -8.59 -12.36 -15.90
C LYS A 169 -8.07 -12.26 -14.46
N CYS A 170 -7.57 -13.36 -13.92
CA CYS A 170 -7.04 -13.44 -12.56
C CYS A 170 -5.62 -12.86 -12.49
N ASN A 171 -5.38 -11.99 -11.52
CA ASN A 171 -4.07 -11.37 -11.27
C ASN A 171 -2.98 -12.35 -10.83
N ARG A 172 -3.38 -13.52 -10.32
CA ARG A 172 -2.44 -14.52 -9.82
C ARG A 172 -2.13 -15.58 -10.87
N CYS A 173 -3.15 -16.26 -11.40
CA CYS A 173 -2.95 -17.40 -12.31
C CYS A 173 -3.25 -17.10 -13.77
N GLY A 174 -3.82 -15.93 -14.10
CA GLY A 174 -4.26 -15.61 -15.45
C GLY A 174 -5.51 -16.35 -15.93
N GLY A 175 -6.19 -17.11 -15.07
CA GLY A 175 -7.46 -17.77 -15.38
C GLY A 175 -8.62 -16.79 -15.53
N GLU A 176 -9.67 -17.21 -16.25
CA GLU A 176 -10.85 -16.38 -16.58
C GLU A 176 -12.13 -16.86 -15.86
N ASN A 177 -12.01 -17.95 -15.10
CA ASN A 177 -13.11 -18.55 -14.36
C ASN A 177 -13.26 -17.88 -12.99
N PHE A 178 -14.41 -17.27 -12.75
CA PHE A 178 -14.77 -16.65 -11.48
C PHE A 178 -16.15 -17.10 -11.04
N LYS A 179 -16.32 -17.27 -9.73
CA LYS A 179 -17.58 -17.49 -9.04
C LYS A 179 -17.83 -16.42 -8.00
#